data_AF-A0A1I1L794-F1
#
_entry.id   AF-A0A1I1L794-F1
#
_cell.length_a   1.000
_cell.length_b   1.000
_cell.length_c   1.000
_cell.angle_alpha   90.00
_cell.angle_beta   90.00
_cell.angle_gamma   90.00
#
_symmetry.space_group_name_H-M   'P 1'
#
loop_
_entity.id
_entity.type
_entity.pdbx_description
1 polymer ?
#
loop_
_entity_poly.entity_id
_entity_poly.type
_entity_poly.pdbx_seq_one_letter_code
_entity_poly.pdbx_strand_id
1 'polypeptide(L)'
;MKLQLALDRLTIQEAIRITRLAEDYVDWIEVGTSLIKEFGMNSVTQLKEAFPHKIIVADCKTIDNARYEFEMCFEAGADVATVMGVSPLVTIAACFDVAGKMNKRVMIDLLNTSAEQIADLLKYQDGIFCHHTSRDELEEGGSPNQRLQPAESSAVTIAAAGGINPLSLPALMRNLNPAVAIVGSAITKADDPAAAARQFKRIIESMEGDGNE
;
A
#
# COMPACT_ATOMS: atom_id res chain seq x y z
N MET A 1 13.38 2.52 -2.82
CA MET A 1 12.12 1.80 -2.56
C MET A 1 11.87 1.69 -1.06
N LYS A 2 10.65 1.96 -0.63
CA LYS A 2 10.18 1.85 0.75
C LYS A 2 9.52 0.49 0.99
N LEU A 3 9.66 -0.06 2.19
CA LEU A 3 8.98 -1.28 2.60
C LEU A 3 7.73 -0.92 3.41
N GLN A 4 6.55 -1.35 2.94
CA GLN A 4 5.27 -1.19 3.63
C GLN A 4 4.79 -2.53 4.18
N LEU A 5 4.43 -2.58 5.46
CA LEU A 5 3.89 -3.77 6.12
C LEU A 5 2.36 -3.72 6.09
N ALA A 6 1.73 -4.67 5.39
CA ALA A 6 0.28 -4.82 5.34
C ALA A 6 -0.24 -5.75 6.46
N LEU A 7 -1.17 -5.25 7.26
CA LEU A 7 -1.73 -5.93 8.42
C LEU A 7 -3.17 -6.35 8.14
N ASP A 8 -3.35 -7.61 7.72
CA ASP A 8 -4.65 -8.20 7.37
C ASP A 8 -5.01 -9.42 8.20
N ARG A 9 -6.29 -9.53 8.58
CA ARG A 9 -6.89 -10.65 9.32
C ARG A 9 -6.14 -10.93 10.63
N LEU A 10 -5.86 -9.87 11.36
CA LEU A 10 -5.24 -9.86 12.67
C LEU A 10 -6.18 -9.15 13.64
N THR A 11 -6.00 -9.37 14.94
CA THR A 11 -6.56 -8.43 15.92
C THR A 11 -5.68 -7.19 16.00
N ILE A 12 -6.20 -6.06 16.52
CA ILE A 12 -5.38 -4.85 16.74
C ILE A 12 -4.13 -5.16 17.58
N GLN A 13 -4.28 -5.96 18.64
CA GLN A 13 -3.16 -6.30 19.53
C GLN A 13 -2.08 -7.12 18.80
N GLU A 14 -2.50 -8.07 17.97
CA GLU A 14 -1.58 -8.86 17.17
C GLU A 14 -0.88 -8.03 16.09
N ALA A 15 -1.63 -7.13 15.43
CA ALA A 15 -1.11 -6.16 14.49
C ALA A 15 0.00 -5.31 15.13
N ILE A 16 -0.25 -4.70 16.29
CA ILE A 16 0.76 -3.92 17.03
C ILE A 16 1.96 -4.78 17.42
N ARG A 17 1.73 -6.00 17.92
CA ARG A 17 2.80 -6.91 18.35
C ARG A 17 3.73 -7.27 17.20
N ILE A 18 3.18 -7.65 16.05
CA ILE A 18 3.96 -8.00 14.85
C ILE A 18 4.70 -6.77 14.34
N THR A 19 4.04 -5.61 14.27
CA THR A 19 4.68 -4.38 13.80
C THR A 19 5.85 -3.97 14.68
N ARG A 20 5.78 -4.10 16.01
CA ARG A 20 6.92 -3.83 16.90
C ARG A 20 8.14 -4.71 16.60
N LEU A 21 7.93 -5.96 16.19
CA LEU A 21 9.04 -6.86 15.82
C LEU A 21 9.70 -6.44 14.50
N ALA A 22 8.92 -5.94 13.55
CA ALA A 22 9.38 -5.56 12.22
C ALA A 22 9.74 -4.06 12.09
N GLU A 23 9.48 -3.25 13.12
CA GLU A 23 9.44 -1.78 13.07
C GLU A 23 10.70 -1.16 12.47
N ASP A 24 11.88 -1.65 12.86
CA ASP A 24 13.17 -1.13 12.41
C ASP A 24 13.41 -1.29 10.91
N TYR A 25 12.71 -2.23 10.27
CA TYR A 25 12.94 -2.60 8.87
C TYR A 25 11.84 -2.10 7.92
N VAL A 26 10.71 -1.66 8.45
CA VAL A 26 9.56 -1.20 7.67
C VAL A 26 9.46 0.33 7.72
N ASP A 27 9.19 0.93 6.57
CA ASP A 27 9.02 2.37 6.44
C ASP A 27 7.58 2.78 6.75
N TRP A 28 6.60 2.07 6.18
CA TRP A 28 5.17 2.39 6.28
C TRP A 28 4.41 1.21 6.91
N ILE A 29 3.33 1.51 7.62
CA ILE A 29 2.44 0.53 8.24
C ILE A 29 1.05 0.70 7.64
N GLU A 30 0.51 -0.35 7.05
CA GLU A 30 -0.82 -0.36 6.47
C GLU A 30 -1.79 -1.13 7.36
N VAL A 31 -2.85 -0.44 7.76
CA VAL A 31 -4.03 -1.01 8.39
C VAL A 31 -4.91 -1.54 7.25
N GLY A 32 -4.80 -2.84 6.99
CA GLY A 32 -5.41 -3.49 5.84
C GLY A 32 -6.94 -3.44 5.87
N THR A 33 -7.58 -3.58 4.70
CA THR A 33 -9.04 -3.53 4.57
C THR A 33 -9.75 -4.47 5.54
N SER A 34 -9.21 -5.67 5.78
CA SER A 34 -9.83 -6.65 6.69
C SER A 34 -9.83 -6.18 8.16
N LEU A 35 -8.72 -5.60 8.63
CA LEU A 35 -8.58 -5.07 9.97
C LEU A 35 -9.50 -3.85 10.19
N ILE A 36 -9.62 -2.98 9.19
CA ILE A 36 -10.57 -1.87 9.20
C ILE A 36 -12.01 -2.36 9.25
N LYS A 37 -12.37 -3.39 8.47
CA LYS A 37 -13.73 -3.94 8.45
C LYS A 37 -14.12 -4.57 9.79
N GLU A 38 -13.17 -5.20 10.48
CA GLU A 38 -13.45 -5.87 11.76
C GLU A 38 -13.49 -4.91 12.94
N PHE A 39 -12.67 -3.85 12.95
CA PHE A 39 -12.49 -3.00 14.13
C PHE A 39 -12.75 -1.50 13.89
N GLY A 40 -13.13 -1.11 12.69
CA GLY A 40 -13.34 0.28 12.29
C GLY A 40 -12.08 1.12 12.39
N MET A 41 -12.25 2.45 12.40
CA MET A 41 -11.15 3.41 12.48
C MET A 41 -10.37 3.38 13.79
N ASN A 42 -10.89 2.73 14.84
CA ASN A 42 -10.15 2.48 16.07
C ASN A 42 -8.86 1.67 15.81
N SER A 43 -8.84 0.82 14.76
CA SER A 43 -7.62 0.15 14.33
C SER A 43 -6.55 1.13 13.83
N VAL A 44 -6.95 2.13 13.04
CA VAL A 44 -6.06 3.19 12.55
C VAL A 44 -5.53 4.05 13.70
N THR A 45 -6.41 4.47 14.60
CA THR A 45 -6.03 5.27 15.78
C THR A 45 -5.02 4.54 16.66
N GLN A 46 -5.28 3.28 17.03
CA GLN A 46 -4.36 2.54 17.90
C GLN A 46 -3.00 2.26 17.23
N LEU A 47 -2.97 2.02 15.91
CA LEU A 47 -1.71 1.85 15.20
C LEU A 47 -0.94 3.19 15.09
N LYS A 48 -1.63 4.32 14.89
CA LYS A 48 -0.97 5.64 14.90
C LYS A 48 -0.42 6.00 16.27
N GLU A 49 -1.15 5.71 17.34
CA GLU A 49 -0.71 5.91 18.73
C GLU A 49 0.51 5.04 19.08
N ALA A 50 0.51 3.78 18.64
CA ALA A 50 1.61 2.86 18.88
C ALA A 50 2.87 3.22 18.08
N PHE A 51 2.72 3.80 16.88
CA PHE A 51 3.81 4.09 15.95
C PHE A 51 3.74 5.53 15.40
N PRO A 52 3.84 6.56 16.25
CA PRO A 52 3.58 7.95 15.85
C PRO A 52 4.58 8.48 14.80
N HIS A 53 5.77 7.89 14.74
CA HIS A 53 6.85 8.26 13.82
C HIS A 53 6.78 7.56 12.45
N LYS A 54 5.87 6.58 12.29
CA LYS A 54 5.69 5.86 11.03
C LYS A 54 4.58 6.51 10.21
N ILE A 55 4.68 6.32 8.90
CA ILE A 55 3.58 6.60 7.97
C ILE A 55 2.53 5.53 8.16
N ILE A 56 1.30 5.94 8.48
CA ILE A 56 0.15 5.05 8.56
C ILE A 56 -0.66 5.12 7.27
N VAL A 57 -0.92 3.97 6.65
CA VAL A 57 -1.81 3.82 5.49
C VAL A 57 -3.12 3.21 5.99
N ALA A 58 -4.25 3.86 5.74
CA ALA A 58 -5.56 3.28 5.93
C ALA A 58 -6.06 2.71 4.60
N ASP A 59 -6.06 1.40 4.46
CA ASP A 59 -6.49 0.71 3.25
C ASP A 59 -8.02 0.57 3.20
N CYS A 60 -8.69 1.73 3.20
CA CYS A 60 -10.15 1.88 3.24
C CYS A 60 -10.80 1.35 1.94
N LYS A 61 -10.07 1.28 0.82
CA LYS A 61 -10.57 0.90 -0.53
C LYS A 61 -11.83 1.67 -0.90
N THR A 62 -11.82 2.98 -0.62
CA THR A 62 -12.93 3.88 -0.85
C THR A 62 -13.41 3.76 -2.29
N ILE A 63 -14.71 3.54 -2.45
CA ILE A 63 -15.35 3.36 -3.76
C ILE A 63 -16.31 4.52 -4.08
N ASP A 64 -17.01 5.02 -3.06
CA ASP A 64 -17.91 6.16 -3.05
C ASP A 64 -17.80 6.91 -1.70
N ASN A 65 -18.63 7.94 -1.47
CA ASN A 65 -18.60 8.74 -0.23
C ASN A 65 -17.21 9.32 0.14
N ALA A 66 -16.39 9.58 -0.88
CA ALA A 66 -14.97 9.95 -0.78
C ALA A 66 -14.63 10.92 0.36
N ARG A 67 -15.37 12.03 0.47
CA ARG A 67 -15.08 13.06 1.47
C ARG A 67 -15.20 12.53 2.88
N TYR A 68 -16.33 11.90 3.18
CA TYR A 68 -16.63 11.34 4.49
C TYR A 68 -15.62 10.25 4.88
N GLU A 69 -15.31 9.33 3.96
CA GLU A 69 -14.36 8.26 4.26
C GLU A 69 -12.92 8.77 4.41
N PHE A 70 -12.45 9.67 3.54
CA PHE A 70 -11.08 10.21 3.64
C PHE A 70 -10.91 11.10 4.87
N GLU A 71 -11.88 11.96 5.20
CA GLU A 71 -11.87 12.75 6.43
C GLU A 71 -11.77 11.80 7.64
N MET A 72 -12.59 10.75 7.67
CA MET A 72 -12.57 9.76 8.75
C MET A 72 -11.22 9.01 8.85
N CYS A 73 -10.65 8.54 7.74
CA CYS A 73 -9.37 7.82 7.74
C CYS A 73 -8.24 8.77 8.21
N PHE A 74 -8.25 10.06 7.82
CA PHE A 74 -7.22 11.04 8.24
C PHE A 74 -7.39 11.56 9.67
N GLU A 75 -8.62 11.80 10.14
CA GLU A 75 -8.91 12.16 11.53
C GLU A 75 -8.51 11.05 12.50
N ALA A 76 -8.65 9.79 12.09
CA ALA A 76 -8.17 8.63 12.85
C ALA A 76 -6.64 8.54 12.95
N GLY A 77 -5.91 9.35 12.15
CA GLY A 77 -4.46 9.47 12.20
C GLY A 77 -3.71 8.94 10.99
N ALA A 78 -4.40 8.49 9.94
CA ALA A 78 -3.73 8.04 8.72
C ALA A 78 -2.95 9.17 8.03
N ASP A 79 -1.85 8.79 7.40
CA ASP A 79 -1.00 9.66 6.56
C ASP A 79 -1.30 9.46 5.06
N VAL A 80 -1.83 8.29 4.72
CA VAL A 80 -2.26 7.89 3.38
C VAL A 80 -3.60 7.15 3.49
N ALA A 81 -4.53 7.40 2.57
CA ALA A 81 -5.77 6.62 2.45
C ALA A 81 -5.93 6.06 1.03
N THR A 82 -6.53 4.88 0.89
CA THR A 82 -6.72 4.21 -0.41
C THR A 82 -8.08 4.47 -1.04
N VAL A 83 -8.10 4.72 -2.34
CA VAL A 83 -9.30 4.80 -3.20
C VAL A 83 -9.14 3.81 -4.35
N MET A 84 -10.23 3.19 -4.80
CA MET A 84 -10.18 2.26 -5.92
C MET A 84 -10.05 3.00 -7.25
N GLY A 85 -9.14 2.56 -8.13
CA GLY A 85 -8.96 3.14 -9.47
C GLY A 85 -10.17 2.99 -10.38
N VAL A 86 -11.02 2.00 -10.11
CA VAL A 86 -12.30 1.80 -10.81
C VAL A 86 -13.39 2.79 -10.40
N SER A 87 -13.18 3.61 -9.35
CA SER A 87 -14.15 4.60 -8.91
C SER A 87 -14.41 5.68 -9.97
N PRO A 88 -15.60 6.33 -9.95
CA PRO A 88 -15.85 7.50 -10.77
C PRO A 88 -14.78 8.59 -10.56
N LEU A 89 -14.36 9.26 -11.64
CA LEU A 89 -13.33 10.31 -11.56
C LEU A 89 -13.68 11.44 -10.58
N VAL A 90 -14.98 11.73 -10.39
CA VAL A 90 -15.45 12.71 -9.40
C VAL A 90 -15.21 12.26 -7.96
N THR A 91 -15.30 10.97 -7.68
CA THR A 91 -14.96 10.38 -6.37
C THR A 91 -13.46 10.54 -6.11
N ILE A 92 -12.63 10.16 -7.08
CA ILE A 92 -11.17 10.26 -6.95
C ILE A 92 -10.74 11.73 -6.79
N ALA A 93 -11.32 12.64 -7.58
CA ALA A 93 -11.08 14.09 -7.43
C ALA A 93 -11.42 14.59 -6.01
N ALA A 94 -12.51 14.12 -5.43
CA ALA A 94 -12.90 14.48 -4.06
C ALA A 94 -11.92 13.94 -3.01
N CYS A 95 -11.36 12.74 -3.20
CA CYS A 95 -10.29 12.19 -2.35
C CYS A 95 -9.06 13.11 -2.36
N PHE A 96 -8.60 13.53 -3.55
CA PHE A 96 -7.45 14.44 -3.68
C PHE A 96 -7.71 15.83 -3.07
N ASP A 97 -8.92 16.38 -3.20
CA ASP A 97 -9.28 17.66 -2.58
C ASP A 97 -9.23 17.59 -1.04
N VAL A 98 -9.75 16.51 -0.43
CA VAL A 98 -9.66 16.30 1.03
C VAL A 98 -8.21 16.10 1.47
N ALA A 99 -7.47 15.23 0.78
CA ALA A 99 -6.07 14.97 1.09
C ALA A 99 -5.22 16.26 1.02
N GLY A 100 -5.43 17.10 0.01
CA GLY A 100 -4.76 18.39 -0.11
C GLY A 100 -5.07 19.34 1.04
N LYS A 101 -6.34 19.44 1.46
CA LYS A 101 -6.75 20.27 2.61
C LYS A 101 -6.16 19.82 3.94
N MET A 102 -5.95 18.52 4.09
CA MET A 102 -5.41 17.93 5.33
C MET A 102 -3.88 17.70 5.27
N ASN A 103 -3.23 18.05 4.16
CA ASN A 103 -1.82 17.78 3.89
C ASN A 103 -1.47 16.28 4.04
N LYS A 104 -2.29 15.43 3.43
CA LYS A 104 -2.21 13.97 3.42
C LYS A 104 -2.08 13.45 1.99
N ARG A 105 -1.89 12.15 1.83
CA ARG A 105 -1.65 11.53 0.51
C ARG A 105 -2.76 10.54 0.13
N VAL A 106 -2.92 10.37 -1.18
CA VAL A 106 -3.87 9.42 -1.77
C VAL A 106 -3.10 8.28 -2.41
N MET A 107 -3.51 7.04 -2.12
CA MET A 107 -3.09 5.87 -2.87
C MET A 107 -4.27 5.36 -3.71
N ILE A 108 -4.07 5.17 -5.00
CA ILE A 108 -5.06 4.64 -5.93
C ILE A 108 -4.77 3.16 -6.13
N ASP A 109 -5.65 2.29 -5.62
CA ASP A 109 -5.55 0.84 -5.82
C ASP A 109 -6.06 0.47 -7.22
N LEU A 110 -5.16 -0.01 -8.09
CA LEU A 110 -5.46 -0.31 -9.49
C LEU A 110 -6.09 -1.69 -9.70
N LEU A 111 -6.49 -2.39 -8.63
CA LEU A 111 -7.23 -3.65 -8.75
C LEU A 111 -8.44 -3.48 -9.68
N ASN A 112 -8.54 -4.35 -10.68
CA ASN A 112 -9.60 -4.34 -11.72
C ASN A 112 -9.70 -3.07 -12.58
N THR A 113 -8.69 -2.19 -12.55
CA THR A 113 -8.70 -0.94 -13.31
C THR A 113 -8.18 -1.17 -14.73
N SER A 114 -8.93 -0.75 -15.75
CA SER A 114 -8.54 -0.92 -17.15
C SER A 114 -7.42 0.05 -17.57
N ALA A 115 -6.74 -0.23 -18.68
CA ALA A 115 -5.73 0.69 -19.22
C ALA A 115 -6.29 2.09 -19.57
N GLU A 116 -7.53 2.16 -20.07
CA GLU A 116 -8.20 3.43 -20.36
C GLU A 116 -8.47 4.22 -19.06
N GLN A 117 -8.97 3.55 -18.02
CA GLN A 117 -9.16 4.17 -16.71
C GLN A 117 -7.82 4.63 -16.12
N ILE A 118 -6.77 3.80 -16.21
CA ILE A 118 -5.43 4.19 -15.76
C ILE A 118 -4.95 5.46 -16.47
N ALA A 119 -5.10 5.55 -17.78
CA ALA A 119 -4.72 6.74 -18.55
C ALA A 119 -5.44 8.00 -18.06
N ASP A 120 -6.74 7.91 -17.75
CA ASP A 120 -7.53 9.01 -17.17
C ASP A 120 -7.04 9.44 -15.78
N LEU A 121 -6.44 8.52 -15.03
CA LEU A 121 -5.94 8.75 -13.67
C LEU A 121 -4.56 9.39 -13.66
N LEU A 122 -3.74 9.26 -14.71
CA LEU A 122 -2.37 9.80 -14.77
C LEU A 122 -2.29 11.34 -14.60
N LYS A 123 -3.43 12.04 -14.72
CA LYS A 123 -3.52 13.47 -14.37
C LYS A 123 -3.30 13.75 -12.88
N TYR A 124 -3.47 12.76 -12.01
CA TYR A 124 -3.27 12.88 -10.56
C TYR A 124 -1.81 12.53 -10.19
N GLN A 125 -0.86 13.36 -10.61
CA GLN A 125 0.58 13.08 -10.50
C GLN A 125 1.08 12.95 -9.04
N ASP A 126 0.41 13.60 -8.09
CA ASP A 126 0.72 13.50 -6.66
C ASP A 126 0.19 12.21 -6.01
N GLY A 127 -0.52 11.38 -6.77
CA GLY A 127 -1.06 10.10 -6.34
C GLY A 127 -0.02 8.99 -6.29
N ILE A 128 -0.24 8.03 -5.38
CA ILE A 128 0.51 6.78 -5.34
C ILE A 128 -0.32 5.70 -6.05
N PHE A 129 0.15 5.20 -7.18
CA PHE A 129 -0.56 4.21 -7.99
C PHE A 129 -0.13 2.81 -7.54
N CYS A 130 -1.03 2.08 -6.88
CA CYS A 130 -0.75 0.74 -6.38
C CYS A 130 -1.09 -0.32 -7.44
N HIS A 131 -0.05 -0.94 -8.00
CA HIS A 131 -0.20 -2.14 -8.82
C HIS A 131 -0.49 -3.34 -7.91
N HIS A 132 -1.75 -3.75 -7.87
CA HIS A 132 -2.22 -4.78 -6.95
C HIS A 132 -2.55 -6.07 -7.70
N THR A 133 -1.80 -7.13 -7.43
CA THR A 133 -2.17 -8.48 -7.88
C THR A 133 -3.18 -9.08 -6.90
N SER A 134 -4.36 -9.46 -7.39
CA SER A 134 -5.43 -10.03 -6.55
C SER A 134 -4.95 -11.28 -5.83
N ARG A 135 -5.30 -11.39 -4.55
CA ARG A 135 -5.08 -12.62 -3.78
C ARG A 135 -5.91 -13.77 -4.32
N ASP A 136 -7.17 -13.51 -4.68
CA ASP A 136 -8.11 -14.53 -5.14
C ASP A 136 -7.67 -15.08 -6.50
N GLU A 137 -7.20 -14.21 -7.40
CA GLU A 137 -6.64 -14.64 -8.70
C GLU A 137 -5.38 -15.50 -8.50
N LEU A 138 -4.52 -15.17 -7.52
CA LEU A 138 -3.35 -16.00 -7.21
C LEU A 138 -3.74 -17.38 -6.67
N GLU A 139 -4.77 -17.44 -5.83
CA GLU A 139 -5.27 -18.71 -5.25
C GLU A 139 -5.95 -19.59 -6.31
N GLU A 140 -6.61 -18.99 -7.32
CA GLU A 140 -7.26 -19.69 -8.44
C GLU A 140 -6.36 -19.89 -9.68
N GLY A 141 -5.08 -19.50 -9.63
CA GLY A 141 -4.15 -19.64 -10.76
C GLY A 141 -4.43 -18.71 -11.95
N GLY A 142 -5.18 -17.63 -11.72
CA GLY A 142 -5.44 -16.57 -12.67
C GLY A 142 -4.20 -15.75 -13.05
N SER A 143 -4.30 -15.02 -14.15
CA SER A 143 -3.25 -14.08 -14.55
C SER A 143 -3.43 -12.76 -13.80
N PRO A 144 -2.34 -12.10 -13.33
CA PRO A 144 -2.43 -10.79 -12.71
C PRO A 144 -3.13 -9.78 -13.62
N ASN A 145 -3.94 -8.90 -13.01
CA ASN A 145 -4.51 -7.74 -13.68
C ASN A 145 -3.49 -6.94 -14.51
N GLN A 146 -4.00 -6.20 -15.49
CA GLN A 146 -3.20 -5.43 -16.43
C GLN A 146 -2.26 -4.46 -15.69
N ARG A 147 -0.99 -4.43 -16.13
CA ARG A 147 0.06 -3.61 -15.49
C ARG A 147 0.14 -2.25 -16.13
N LEU A 148 0.41 -1.23 -15.31
CA LEU A 148 0.93 0.05 -15.78
C LEU A 148 2.17 -0.22 -16.65
N GLN A 149 2.21 0.36 -17.84
CA GLN A 149 3.37 0.21 -18.70
C GLN A 149 4.55 1.08 -18.19
N PRO A 150 5.80 0.67 -18.43
CA PRO A 150 6.99 1.41 -17.96
C PRO A 150 7.04 2.89 -18.39
N ALA A 151 6.44 3.23 -19.53
CA ALA A 151 6.37 4.62 -19.97
C ALA A 151 5.44 5.47 -19.08
N GLU A 152 4.32 4.88 -18.66
CA GLU A 152 3.30 5.51 -17.81
C GLU A 152 3.80 5.65 -16.37
N SER A 153 4.61 4.70 -15.88
CA SER A 153 5.15 4.72 -14.52
C SER A 153 6.19 5.81 -14.28
N SER A 154 6.84 6.34 -15.33
CA SER A 154 7.90 7.35 -15.18
C SER A 154 7.40 8.71 -14.65
N ALA A 155 6.09 8.99 -14.76
CA ALA A 155 5.49 10.26 -14.38
C ALA A 155 4.80 10.26 -13.00
N VAL A 156 4.69 9.10 -12.34
CA VAL A 156 3.89 8.92 -11.13
C VAL A 156 4.60 8.06 -10.09
N THR A 157 4.19 8.18 -8.83
CA THR A 157 4.71 7.30 -7.77
C THR A 157 4.03 5.94 -7.84
N ILE A 158 4.80 4.86 -7.98
CA ILE A 158 4.26 3.49 -8.02
C ILE A 158 4.43 2.79 -6.67
N ALA A 159 3.37 2.14 -6.21
CA ALA A 159 3.41 1.09 -5.20
C ALA A 159 3.09 -0.27 -5.84
N ALA A 160 3.51 -1.36 -5.21
CA ALA A 160 3.21 -2.70 -5.68
C ALA A 160 2.79 -3.61 -4.52
N ALA A 161 1.72 -4.37 -4.72
CA ALA A 161 1.12 -5.27 -3.74
C ALA A 161 0.71 -6.62 -4.37
N GLY A 162 0.54 -7.62 -3.52
CA GLY A 162 0.07 -8.96 -3.90
C GLY A 162 1.21 -9.97 -4.06
N GLY A 163 1.29 -10.96 -3.16
CA GLY A 163 2.18 -12.13 -3.29
C GLY A 163 3.70 -11.90 -3.16
N ILE A 164 4.17 -10.65 -3.18
CA ILE A 164 5.17 -10.07 -2.26
C ILE A 164 6.13 -11.02 -1.51
N ASN A 165 7.14 -11.64 -2.14
CA ASN A 165 8.12 -12.50 -1.42
C ASN A 165 9.59 -12.21 -1.81
N PRO A 166 10.59 -12.69 -1.03
CA PRO A 166 12.00 -12.41 -1.31
C PRO A 166 12.50 -12.87 -2.69
N LEU A 167 11.87 -13.90 -3.29
CA LEU A 167 12.22 -14.40 -4.62
C LEU A 167 11.62 -13.54 -5.73
N SER A 168 10.42 -12.98 -5.53
CA SER A 168 9.75 -12.13 -6.52
C SER A 168 10.18 -10.67 -6.48
N LEU A 169 10.66 -10.18 -5.33
CA LEU A 169 11.05 -8.77 -5.15
C LEU A 169 12.08 -8.27 -6.17
N PRO A 170 13.19 -8.98 -6.49
CA PRO A 170 14.16 -8.52 -7.49
C PRO A 170 13.58 -8.37 -8.90
N ALA A 171 12.66 -9.24 -9.29
CA ALA A 171 11.99 -9.14 -10.58
C ALA A 171 11.03 -7.96 -10.62
N LEU A 172 10.31 -7.71 -9.52
CA LEU A 172 9.44 -6.55 -9.36
C LEU A 172 10.22 -5.24 -9.48
N MET A 173 11.37 -5.13 -8.81
CA MET A 173 12.25 -3.96 -8.89
C MET A 173 12.73 -3.69 -10.32
N ARG A 174 13.22 -4.72 -11.03
CA ARG A 174 13.70 -4.55 -12.42
C ARG A 174 12.59 -4.18 -13.41
N ASN A 175 11.39 -4.72 -13.22
CA ASN A 175 10.31 -4.58 -14.21
C ASN A 175 9.43 -3.35 -13.98
N LEU A 176 9.26 -2.92 -12.73
CA LEU A 176 8.34 -1.84 -12.36
C LEU A 176 9.03 -0.70 -11.59
N ASN A 177 10.18 -0.97 -10.95
CA ASN A 177 10.91 -0.05 -10.09
C ASN A 177 10.01 0.75 -9.13
N PRO A 178 9.18 0.08 -8.30
CA PRO A 178 8.20 0.79 -7.48
C PRO A 178 8.89 1.58 -6.36
N ALA A 179 8.31 2.73 -6.02
CA ALA A 179 8.73 3.52 -4.88
C ALA A 179 8.36 2.84 -3.55
N VAL A 180 7.33 2.00 -3.53
CA VAL A 180 6.86 1.27 -2.34
C VAL A 180 6.57 -0.20 -2.68
N ALA A 181 7.11 -1.14 -1.91
CA ALA A 181 6.72 -2.55 -1.94
C ALA A 181 5.87 -2.90 -0.71
N ILE A 182 4.66 -3.40 -0.94
CA ILE A 182 3.68 -3.72 0.09
C ILE A 182 3.72 -5.23 0.36
N VAL A 183 4.09 -5.60 1.58
CA VAL A 183 4.31 -6.98 2.01
C VAL A 183 3.45 -7.31 3.22
N GLY A 184 2.57 -8.31 3.07
CA GLY A 184 1.73 -8.81 4.15
C GLY A 184 2.24 -10.14 4.71
N SER A 185 1.62 -11.25 4.28
CA SER A 185 1.81 -12.58 4.88
C SER A 185 3.24 -13.12 4.85
N ALA A 186 4.10 -12.67 3.93
CA ALA A 186 5.51 -13.06 3.94
C ALA A 186 6.28 -12.54 5.16
N ILE A 187 5.77 -11.50 5.83
CA ILE A 187 6.29 -11.00 7.12
C ILE A 187 5.38 -11.46 8.25
N THR A 188 4.06 -11.22 8.15
CA THR A 188 3.14 -11.42 9.28
C THR A 188 2.92 -12.88 9.67
N LYS A 189 3.15 -13.83 8.75
CA LYS A 189 3.04 -15.27 9.02
C LYS A 189 4.39 -15.99 9.11
N ALA A 190 5.50 -15.25 9.09
CA ALA A 190 6.82 -15.85 9.29
C ALA A 190 7.02 -16.26 10.75
N ASP A 191 7.81 -17.32 10.98
CA ASP A 191 8.18 -17.74 12.34
C ASP A 191 8.90 -16.62 13.11
N ASP A 192 9.69 -15.82 12.38
CA ASP A 192 10.34 -14.60 12.88
C ASP A 192 10.03 -13.41 11.94
N PRO A 193 9.00 -12.59 12.26
CA PRO A 193 8.65 -11.41 11.48
C PRO A 193 9.79 -10.38 11.36
N ALA A 194 10.64 -10.25 12.37
CA ALA A 194 11.77 -9.32 12.36
C ALA A 194 12.82 -9.77 11.34
N ALA A 195 13.18 -11.06 11.36
CA ALA A 195 14.10 -11.64 10.38
C ALA A 195 13.56 -11.55 8.95
N ALA A 196 12.26 -11.82 8.76
CA ALA A 196 11.60 -11.71 7.46
C ALA A 196 11.66 -10.26 6.93
N ALA A 197 11.24 -9.27 7.73
CA ALA A 197 11.29 -7.86 7.34
C ALA A 197 12.72 -7.39 7.05
N ARG A 198 13.69 -7.80 7.86
CA ARG A 198 15.12 -7.53 7.64
C ARG A 198 15.62 -8.11 6.33
N GLN A 199 15.16 -9.31 5.94
CA GLN A 199 15.54 -9.92 4.67
C GLN A 199 15.07 -9.08 3.48
N PHE A 200 13.80 -8.62 3.50
CA PHE A 200 13.31 -7.70 2.48
C PHE A 200 14.14 -6.43 2.43
N LYS A 201 14.40 -5.80 3.58
CA LYS A 201 15.19 -4.56 3.65
C LYS A 201 16.57 -4.72 3.03
N ARG A 202 17.27 -5.83 3.33
CA ARG A 202 18.59 -6.13 2.74
C ARG A 202 18.55 -6.29 1.22
N ILE A 203 17.53 -6.97 0.69
CA ILE A 203 17.37 -7.14 -0.76
C ILE A 203 17.16 -5.78 -1.44
N ILE A 204 16.36 -4.92 -0.81
CA ILE A 204 16.13 -3.55 -1.31
C ILE A 204 17.44 -2.76 -1.34
N GLU A 205 18.18 -2.76 -0.24
CA GLU A 205 19.44 -2.03 -0.10
C GLU A 205 20.53 -2.54 -1.05
N SER A 206 20.65 -3.85 -1.25
CA SER A 206 21.65 -4.41 -2.18
C SER A 206 21.39 -3.97 -3.62
N MET A 207 20.12 -3.96 -4.03
CA MET A 207 19.73 -3.57 -5.39
C MET A 207 19.88 -2.07 -5.65
N GLU A 208 19.76 -1.23 -4.61
CA GLU A 208 20.01 0.20 -4.70
C GLU A 208 21.51 0.52 -4.73
N GLY A 209 22.34 -0.29 -4.06
CA GLY A 209 23.80 -0.18 -4.09
C GLY A 209 24.42 -0.56 -5.44
N ASP A 210 23.89 -1.59 -6.09
CA ASP A 210 24.38 -2.09 -7.39
C ASP A 210 24.03 -1.18 -8.59
N GLY A 211 23.20 -0.15 -8.40
CA GLY A 211 22.78 0.79 -9.45
C GLY A 211 23.70 2.00 -9.67
N ASN A 212 24.83 2.07 -8.93
CA ASN A 212 25.79 3.17 -8.96
C ASN A 212 27.18 2.78 -9.50
N GLU A 213 27.31 1.59 -10.09
CA GLU A 213 28.49 1.13 -10.86
C GLU A 213 28.19 1.10 -12.36
#